data_AF-B1BWD9-F1
#
_entry.id   AF-B1BWD9-F1
#
_cell.length_a   1.000
_cell.length_b   1.000
_cell.length_c   1.000
_cell.angle_alpha   90.00
_cell.angle_beta   90.00
_cell.angle_gamma   90.00
#
_symmetry.space_group_name_H-M   'P 1'
#
loop_
_entity.id
_entity.type
_entity.pdbx_description
1 polymer ?
#
loop_
_entity_poly.entity_id
_entity_poly.type
_entity_poly.pdbx_seq_one_letter_code
_entity_poly.pdbx_strand_id
1 'polypeptide(L)'
;MKKLNETAKMMVSADYKERFKAEYLQLKIRITGLSNMLKKYKEGTLTFKPNCSYELLHTQLVYMECYLNTLEERAKIEGIELKGEVE
;
A
#
# COMPACT_ATOMS: atom_id res chain seq x y z
N MET A 1 -0.89 12.80 2.02
CA MET A 1 -0.42 11.45 1.60
C MET A 1 0.37 11.58 0.30
N LYS A 2 1.62 11.09 0.25
CA LYS A 2 2.44 11.13 -0.98
C LYS A 2 1.75 10.34 -2.11
N LYS A 3 1.92 10.77 -3.35
CA LYS A 3 1.49 10.02 -4.55
C LYS A 3 2.47 8.88 -4.83
N LEU A 4 1.98 7.83 -5.51
CA LEU A 4 2.79 6.64 -5.79
C LEU A 4 4.07 6.98 -6.57
N ASN A 5 4.01 7.88 -7.55
CA ASN A 5 5.17 8.31 -8.33
C ASN A 5 6.22 9.07 -7.50
N GLU A 6 5.83 9.77 -6.44
CA GLU A 6 6.74 10.53 -5.58
C GLU A 6 7.64 9.60 -4.74
N THR A 7 7.17 8.38 -4.48
CA THR A 7 7.94 7.35 -3.76
C THR A 7 9.00 6.66 -4.63
N ALA A 8 8.93 6.77 -5.96
CA ALA A 8 9.85 6.08 -6.86
C ALA A 8 11.30 6.49 -6.67
N LYS A 9 11.55 7.77 -6.34
CA LYS A 9 12.90 8.28 -6.06
C LYS A 9 13.50 7.70 -4.77
N MET A 10 12.67 7.39 -3.78
CA MET A 10 13.13 6.81 -2.52
C MET A 10 13.63 5.37 -2.70
N MET A 11 13.09 4.64 -3.69
CA MET A 11 13.49 3.26 -4.01
C MET A 11 14.95 3.14 -4.49
N VAL A 12 15.54 4.22 -4.99
CA VAL A 12 16.93 4.25 -5.49
C VAL A 12 17.89 4.91 -4.50
N SER A 13 17.43 5.22 -3.28
CA SER A 13 18.29 5.76 -2.23
C SER A 13 19.40 4.78 -1.87
N ALA A 14 20.59 5.28 -1.55
CA ALA A 14 21.68 4.48 -0.98
C ALA A 14 21.32 4.00 0.44
N ASP A 15 20.54 4.79 1.20
CA ASP A 15 20.04 4.40 2.51
C ASP A 15 18.90 3.37 2.37
N TYR A 16 19.11 2.19 2.94
CA TYR A 16 18.11 1.13 2.92
C TYR A 16 16.84 1.50 3.68
N LYS A 17 16.93 2.37 4.70
CA LYS A 17 15.77 2.83 5.46
C LYS A 17 14.83 3.65 4.58
N GLU A 18 15.38 4.45 3.68
CA GLU A 18 14.57 5.21 2.71
C GLU A 18 13.90 4.30 1.70
N ARG A 19 14.60 3.25 1.21
CA ARG A 19 13.98 2.22 0.35
C ARG A 19 12.86 1.47 1.08
N PHE A 20 13.06 1.14 2.35
CA PHE A 20 12.06 0.49 3.19
C PHE A 20 10.81 1.36 3.38
N LYS A 21 10.98 2.65 3.73
CA LYS A 21 9.86 3.60 3.84
C LYS A 21 9.12 3.74 2.52
N ALA A 22 9.84 3.74 1.39
CA ALA A 22 9.24 3.80 0.07
C ALA A 22 8.33 2.60 -0.19
N GLU A 23 8.81 1.39 0.10
CA GLU A 23 8.03 0.15 -0.02
C GLU A 23 6.76 0.19 0.83
N TYR A 24 6.88 0.57 2.12
CA TYR A 24 5.73 0.73 3.02
C TYR A 24 4.69 1.72 2.47
N LEU A 25 5.14 2.91 2.04
CA LEU A 25 4.26 3.95 1.49
C LEU A 25 3.58 3.50 0.20
N GLN A 26 4.32 2.85 -0.71
CA GLN A 26 3.77 2.33 -1.96
C GLN A 26 2.70 1.27 -1.70
N LEU A 27 2.97 0.34 -0.79
CA LEU A 27 2.02 -0.70 -0.43
C LEU A 27 0.75 -0.09 0.18
N LYS A 28 0.89 0.85 1.11
CA LYS A 28 -0.23 1.56 1.74
C LYS A 28 -1.10 2.30 0.72
N ILE A 29 -0.49 3.02 -0.24
CA ILE A 29 -1.21 3.70 -1.33
C ILE A 29 -2.01 2.70 -2.17
N ARG A 30 -1.41 1.55 -2.49
CA ARG A 30 -2.07 0.51 -3.28
C ARG A 30 -3.21 -0.17 -2.52
N ILE A 31 -3.05 -0.43 -1.22
CA ILE A 31 -4.12 -0.93 -0.32
C ILE A 31 -5.30 0.03 -0.34
N THR A 32 -5.06 1.34 -0.14
CA THR A 32 -6.13 2.35 -0.18
C THR A 32 -6.85 2.37 -1.53
N GLY A 33 -6.10 2.31 -2.64
CA GLY A 33 -6.68 2.26 -3.97
C GLY A 33 -7.55 1.02 -4.21
N LEU A 34 -7.03 -0.16 -3.87
CA LEU A 34 -7.73 -1.43 -4.07
C LEU A 34 -8.95 -1.56 -3.16
N SER A 35 -8.84 -1.16 -1.89
CA SER A 35 -9.96 -1.13 -0.94
C SER A 35 -11.09 -0.22 -1.42
N ASN A 36 -10.77 0.99 -1.88
CA ASN A 36 -11.75 1.90 -2.46
C ASN A 36 -12.41 1.34 -3.73
N MET A 37 -11.64 0.67 -4.59
CA MET A 37 -12.17 0.02 -5.77
C MET A 37 -13.12 -1.14 -5.40
N LEU A 38 -12.74 -1.99 -4.43
CA LEU A 38 -13.57 -3.10 -3.95
C LEU A 38 -14.87 -2.62 -3.28
N LYS A 39 -14.84 -1.48 -2.58
CA LYS A 39 -16.04 -0.83 -2.04
C LYS A 39 -17.00 -0.46 -3.18
N LYS A 40 -16.52 0.26 -4.19
CA LYS A 40 -17.32 0.63 -5.37
C LYS A 40 -17.83 -0.59 -6.14
N TYR A 41 -17.04 -1.66 -6.21
CA TYR A 41 -17.46 -2.92 -6.80
C TYR A 41 -18.68 -3.46 -6.04
N LYS A 42 -18.59 -3.64 -4.71
CA LYS A 42 -19.71 -4.12 -3.88
C LYS A 42 -20.96 -3.23 -3.95
N GLU A 43 -20.77 -1.92 -4.06
CA GLU A 43 -21.86 -0.94 -4.17
C GLU A 43 -22.47 -0.86 -5.58
N GLY A 44 -21.89 -1.54 -6.58
CA GLY A 44 -22.34 -1.47 -7.97
C GLY A 44 -22.05 -0.12 -8.66
N THR A 45 -21.16 0.71 -8.08
CA THR A 45 -20.83 2.06 -8.57
C THR A 45 -19.48 2.13 -9.31
N LEU A 46 -18.82 0.99 -9.50
CA LEU A 46 -17.56 0.92 -10.22
C LEU A 46 -17.78 1.24 -11.71
N THR A 47 -17.03 2.21 -12.24
CA THR A 47 -17.21 2.73 -13.61
C THR A 47 -16.65 1.81 -14.70
N PHE A 48 -16.10 0.66 -14.32
CA PHE A 48 -15.56 -0.34 -15.23
C PHE A 48 -15.79 -1.75 -14.66
N LYS A 49 -15.68 -2.76 -15.53
CA LYS A 49 -15.79 -4.17 -15.15
C LYS A 49 -14.39 -4.81 -15.10
N PRO A 50 -13.93 -5.30 -13.94
CA PRO A 50 -12.71 -6.10 -13.87
C PRO A 50 -12.85 -7.41 -14.63
N ASN A 51 -11.76 -7.89 -15.23
CA ASN A 51 -11.72 -9.21 -15.89
C ASN A 51 -11.55 -10.35 -14.88
N CYS A 52 -11.07 -10.05 -13.67
CA CYS A 52 -10.93 -10.99 -12.56
C CYS A 52 -12.13 -10.93 -11.62
N SER A 53 -12.29 -11.98 -10.80
CA SER A 53 -13.36 -12.03 -9.81
C SER A 53 -13.12 -11.07 -8.65
N TYR A 54 -14.21 -10.70 -7.97
CA TYR A 54 -14.15 -9.90 -6.74
C TYR A 54 -13.30 -10.61 -5.67
N GLU A 55 -13.46 -11.93 -5.55
CA GLU A 55 -12.79 -12.76 -4.57
C GLU A 55 -11.26 -12.72 -4.76
N LEU A 56 -10.78 -12.78 -6.00
CA LEU A 56 -9.35 -12.68 -6.28
C LEU A 56 -8.77 -11.33 -5.85
N LEU A 57 -9.48 -10.24 -6.15
CA LEU A 57 -9.09 -8.89 -5.77
C LEU A 57 -9.15 -8.68 -4.25
N HIS A 58 -10.13 -9.28 -3.58
CA HIS A 58 -10.24 -9.27 -2.13
C HIS A 58 -9.10 -10.05 -1.47
N THR A 59 -8.78 -11.25 -1.98
CA THR A 59 -7.61 -12.03 -1.53
C THR A 59 -6.32 -11.25 -1.70
N GLN A 60 -6.15 -10.54 -2.82
CA GLN A 60 -5.02 -9.64 -3.03
C GLN A 60 -4.95 -8.56 -1.94
N LEU A 61 -6.07 -7.90 -1.61
CA LEU A 61 -6.13 -6.89 -0.55
C LEU A 61 -5.67 -7.47 0.80
N VAL A 62 -6.19 -8.63 1.19
CA VAL A 62 -5.84 -9.29 2.46
C VAL A 62 -4.34 -9.57 2.54
N TYR A 63 -3.73 -10.12 1.48
CA TYR A 63 -2.29 -10.36 1.48
C TYR A 63 -1.46 -9.08 1.57
N MET A 64 -1.91 -8.02 0.91
CA MET A 64 -1.25 -6.72 1.01
C MET A 64 -1.33 -6.14 2.42
N GLU A 65 -2.48 -6.25 3.10
CA GLU A 65 -2.65 -5.80 4.49
C GLU A 65 -1.80 -6.61 5.46
N CYS A 66 -1.74 -7.93 5.31
CA CYS A 66 -0.83 -8.78 6.09
C CYS A 66 0.63 -8.38 5.87
N TYR A 67 1.02 -8.08 4.63
CA TYR A 67 2.37 -7.64 4.33
C TYR A 67 2.68 -6.26 4.94
N LEU A 68 1.73 -5.31 4.87
CA LEU A 68 1.87 -4.00 5.50
C LEU A 68 2.10 -4.13 7.01
N ASN A 69 1.33 -4.96 7.70
CA ASN A 69 1.51 -5.23 9.14
C ASN A 69 2.91 -5.79 9.43
N THR A 70 3.41 -6.68 8.57
CA THR A 70 4.78 -7.23 8.68
C THR A 70 5.82 -6.11 8.57
N LEU A 71 5.63 -5.17 7.65
CA LEU A 71 6.52 -4.00 7.53
C LEU A 71 6.45 -3.08 8.74
N GLU A 72 5.28 -2.89 9.36
CA GLU A 72 5.13 -2.09 10.58
C GLU A 72 5.87 -2.71 11.76
N GLU A 73 5.76 -4.03 11.96
CA GLU A 73 6.51 -4.73 12.99
C GLU A 73 8.02 -4.70 12.73
N ARG A 74 8.43 -4.95 11.48
CA ARG A 74 9.85 -4.89 11.10
C ARG A 74 10.44 -3.50 11.32
N ALA A 75 9.69 -2.44 11.03
CA ALA A 75 10.13 -1.07 11.27
C ALA A 75 10.34 -0.77 12.76
N LYS A 76 9.49 -1.30 13.66
CA LYS A 76 9.67 -1.17 15.11
C LYS A 76 10.96 -1.87 15.56
N ILE A 77 11.23 -3.07 15.06
CA ILE A 77 12.42 -3.87 15.38
C ILE A 77 13.70 -3.19 14.88
N GLU A 78 13.68 -2.66 13.65
CA GLU A 78 14.85 -2.04 13.01
C GLU A 78 15.04 -0.55 13.35
N GLY A 79 14.15 0.03 14.16
CA GLY A 79 14.19 1.46 14.51
C GLY A 79 14.03 2.36 13.29
N ILE A 80 13.13 2.01 12.37
CA ILE A 80 12.80 2.78 11.18
C ILE A 80 11.51 3.55 11.44
N GLU A 81 11.59 4.88 11.41
CA GLU A 81 10.40 5.72 11.57
C GLU A 81 9.58 5.74 10.27
N LEU A 82 8.37 5.17 10.31
CA LEU A 82 7.43 5.16 9.18
C LEU A 82 6.52 6.39 9.13
N LYS A 83 6.42 7.14 10.24
CA LYS A 83 5.59 8.35 10.32
C LYS A 83 6.35 9.54 9.73
N GLY A 84 6.11 9.81 8.45
CA GLY A 84 6.21 11.17 7.93
C GLY A 84 4.86 11.85 8.10
N GLU A 85 4.80 12.87 8.96
CA GLU A 85 3.72 13.85 9.17
C GLU A 85 2.56 13.79 8.16
N VAL A 86 1.36 13.41 8.61
CA VAL A 86 0.08 13.96 8.14
C VAL A 86 -0.96 13.75 9.26
N GLU A 87 -1.30 14.83 9.95
CA GLU A 87 -2.65 15.09 10.48
C GLU A 87 -3.67 15.17 9.34
#